data_AF-A0AA39CL50-F1
#
_entry.id   AF-A0AA39CL50-F1
#
_cell.length_a   1.000
_cell.length_b   1.000
_cell.length_c   1.000
_cell.angle_alpha   90.00
_cell.angle_beta   90.00
_cell.angle_gamma   90.00
#
_symmetry.space_group_name_H-M   'P 1'
#
loop_
_entity.id
_entity.type
_entity.pdbx_description
1 polymer ?
#
loop_
_entity_poly.entity_id
_entity_poly.type
_entity_poly.pdbx_seq_one_letter_code
_entity_poly.pdbx_strand_id
1 'polypeptide(L)'
;FAFADGERVRQLLQRAGWQDVNVSPLDLTCFLTRDALASYVGQLGPVGLALRALPAERADALLQRALAAFASFIDGDRVRVEAACWMIRARA
;
A
#
# COMPACT_ATOMS: atom_id res chain seq x y z
N PHE A 1 -4.71 -8.96 -1.65
CA PHE A 1 -5.45 -7.88 -0.96
C PHE A 1 -6.92 -8.25 -0.88
N ALA A 2 -7.46 -8.51 0.32
CA ALA A 2 -8.82 -9.05 0.47
C ALA A 2 -9.94 -8.10 -0.02
N PHE A 3 -9.67 -6.80 -0.07
CA PHE A 3 -10.62 -5.74 -0.46
C PHE A 3 -10.27 -5.05 -1.78
N ALA A 4 -9.42 -5.67 -2.61
CA ALA A 4 -9.07 -5.09 -3.92
C ALA A 4 -10.22 -5.19 -4.94
N ASP A 5 -11.24 -6.01 -4.68
CA ASP A 5 -12.44 -6.13 -5.51
C ASP A 5 -13.58 -5.29 -4.89
N GLY A 6 -13.97 -4.22 -5.58
CA GLY A 6 -15.02 -3.29 -5.12
C GLY A 6 -16.40 -3.96 -4.97
N GLU A 7 -16.72 -4.93 -5.82
CA GLU A 7 -17.99 -5.66 -5.73
C GLU A 7 -18.02 -6.57 -4.50
N ARG A 8 -16.90 -7.23 -4.20
CA ARG A 8 -16.74 -7.98 -2.96
C ARG A 8 -16.92 -7.08 -1.74
N VAL A 9 -16.32 -5.88 -1.74
CA VAL A 9 -16.47 -4.91 -0.65
C VAL A 9 -17.93 -4.48 -0.48
N ARG A 10 -18.61 -4.14 -1.58
CA ARG A 10 -20.03 -3.77 -1.59
C ARG A 10 -20.90 -4.87 -0.99
N GLN A 11 -20.70 -6.12 -1.40
CA GLN A 11 -21.46 -7.26 -0.89
C GLN A 11 -21.22 -7.52 0.60
N LEU A 12 -19.97 -7.37 1.07
CA LEU A 12 -19.65 -7.53 2.49
C LEU A 12 -20.38 -6.51 3.35
N LEU A 13 -20.39 -5.23 2.93
CA LEU A 13 -21.07 -4.17 3.68
C LEU A 13 -22.59 -4.37 3.72
N GLN A 14 -23.20 -4.76 2.59
CA GLN A 14 -24.63 -5.07 2.55
C GLN A 14 -25.00 -6.24 3.47
N ARG A 15 -24.19 -7.32 3.49
CA ARG A 15 -24.40 -8.46 4.40
C ARG A 15 -24.23 -8.07 5.87
N ALA A 16 -23.42 -7.06 6.16
CA ALA A 16 -23.26 -6.50 7.49
C ALA A 16 -24.39 -5.54 7.91
N GLY A 17 -25.41 -5.35 7.06
CA GLY A 17 -26.60 -4.55 7.38
C GLY A 17 -26.53 -3.09 6.90
N TRP A 18 -25.43 -2.67 6.26
CA TRP A 18 -25.31 -1.32 5.73
C TRP A 18 -26.20 -1.10 4.51
N GLN A 19 -26.85 0.07 4.48
CA GLN A 19 -27.74 0.51 3.41
C GLN A 19 -27.05 1.58 2.55
N ASP A 20 -27.61 1.84 1.37
CA ASP A 20 -27.10 2.85 0.41
C ASP A 20 -25.59 2.73 0.12
N VAL A 21 -25.07 1.50 0.06
CA VAL A 21 -23.64 1.23 -0.14
C VAL A 21 -23.20 1.60 -1.55
N ASN A 22 -22.44 2.68 -1.66
CA ASN A 22 -21.74 3.10 -2.87
C ASN A 22 -20.24 2.86 -2.72
N VAL A 23 -19.66 2.11 -3.66
CA VAL A 23 -18.21 1.87 -3.75
C VAL A 23 -17.78 2.40 -5.11
N SER A 24 -16.90 3.39 -5.13
CA SER A 24 -16.42 4.03 -6.36
C SER A 24 -14.89 4.02 -6.41
N PRO A 25 -14.29 3.75 -7.59
CA PRO A 25 -12.83 3.82 -7.74
C PRO A 25 -12.35 5.25 -7.52
N LEU A 26 -11.20 5.38 -6.87
CA LEU A 26 -10.52 6.64 -6.63
C LEU A 26 -9.01 6.43 -6.77
N ASP A 27 -8.43 6.98 -7.82
CA ASP A 27 -6.98 6.98 -8.02
C ASP A 27 -6.37 8.22 -7.34
N LEU A 28 -5.34 8.00 -6.53
CA LEU A 28 -4.65 9.04 -5.77
C LEU A 28 -3.15 8.94 -5.99
N THR A 29 -2.54 10.05 -6.37
CA THR A 29 -1.09 10.22 -6.28
C THR A 29 -0.74 10.60 -4.84
N CYS A 30 -0.06 9.68 -4.16
CA CYS A 30 0.43 9.87 -2.81
C CYS A 30 1.94 10.18 -2.82
N PHE A 31 2.42 10.79 -1.74
CA PHE A 31 3.84 11.06 -1.56
C PHE A 31 4.30 10.65 -0.17
N LEU A 32 5.54 10.18 -0.09
CA LEU A 32 6.29 10.10 1.16
C LEU A 32 7.61 10.86 1.01
N THR A 33 8.21 11.27 2.12
CA THR A 33 9.55 11.83 2.10
C THR A 33 10.58 10.73 1.76
N ARG A 34 11.67 11.10 1.07
CA ARG A 34 12.70 10.15 0.62
C ARG A 34 13.36 9.42 1.79
N ASP A 35 13.56 10.08 2.91
CA ASP A 35 14.13 9.50 4.14
C ASP A 35 13.20 8.45 4.78
N ALA A 36 11.87 8.58 4.61
CA ALA A 36 10.90 7.60 5.08
C ALA A 36 10.85 6.32 4.23
N LEU A 37 11.43 6.32 3.02
CA LEU A 37 11.32 5.21 2.07
C LEU A 37 11.85 3.88 2.62
N ALA A 38 12.99 3.89 3.30
CA ALA A 38 13.57 2.69 3.89
C ALA A 38 12.64 2.06 4.93
N SER A 39 12.02 2.89 5.77
CA SER A 39 11.03 2.44 6.76
C SER A 39 9.79 1.87 6.08
N TYR A 40 9.26 2.57 5.08
CA TYR A 40 8.08 2.15 4.33
C TYR A 40 8.28 0.77 3.68
N VAL A 41 9.36 0.60 2.91
CA VAL A 41 9.69 -0.67 2.24
C VAL A 41 10.01 -1.77 3.25
N GLY A 42 10.70 -1.41 4.34
CA GLY A 42 11.15 -2.34 5.38
C GLY A 42 10.03 -2.96 6.21
N GLN A 43 8.85 -2.32 6.26
CA GLN A 43 7.77 -2.74 7.14
C GLN A 43 6.59 -3.39 6.40
N LEU A 44 6.45 -3.14 5.10
CA LEU A 44 5.27 -3.50 4.35
C LEU A 44 5.40 -4.83 3.60
N GLY A 45 4.33 -5.61 3.69
CA GLY A 45 4.10 -6.78 2.86
C GLY A 45 5.18 -7.88 2.98
N PRO A 46 5.34 -8.70 1.93
CA PRO A 46 6.29 -9.82 1.93
C PRO A 46 7.75 -9.39 2.10
N VAL A 47 8.13 -8.21 1.59
CA VAL A 47 9.51 -7.70 1.71
C VAL A 47 9.83 -7.41 3.18
N GLY A 48 8.96 -6.69 3.90
CA GLY A 48 9.18 -6.43 5.32
C GLY A 48 9.20 -7.70 6.17
N LEU A 49 8.37 -8.70 5.82
CA LEU A 49 8.43 -10.01 6.47
C LEU A 49 9.77 -10.73 6.21
N ALA A 50 10.26 -10.72 4.97
CA ALA A 50 11.54 -11.34 4.62
C ALA A 50 12.72 -10.65 5.31
N LEU A 51 12.72 -9.32 5.37
CA LEU A 51 13.76 -8.54 6.06
C LEU A 51 13.89 -8.90 7.54
N ARG A 52 12.76 -9.18 8.23
CA ARG A 52 12.77 -9.61 9.64
C ARG A 52 13.24 -11.04 9.85
N ALA A 53 13.12 -11.90 8.84
CA ALA A 53 13.46 -13.31 8.93
C ALA A 53 14.90 -13.63 8.51
N LEU A 54 15.55 -12.73 7.77
CA LEU A 54 16.90 -12.93 7.24
C LEU A 54 17.99 -12.48 8.24
N PRO A 55 19.19 -13.09 8.20
CA PRO A 55 20.37 -12.54 8.86
C PRO A 55 20.68 -11.13 8.38
N ALA A 56 21.23 -10.28 9.27
CA ALA A 56 21.44 -8.85 9.03
C ALA A 56 22.07 -8.53 7.66
N GLU A 57 23.19 -9.17 7.29
CA GLU A 57 23.87 -8.93 6.01
C GLU A 57 22.97 -9.19 4.79
N ARG A 58 22.13 -10.24 4.85
CA ARG A 58 21.19 -10.57 3.77
C ARG A 58 19.97 -9.64 3.77
N ALA A 59 19.53 -9.21 4.95
CA ALA A 59 18.46 -8.23 5.08
C ALA A 59 18.90 -6.88 4.49
N ASP A 60 20.12 -6.43 4.79
CA ASP A 60 20.67 -5.19 4.24
C ASP A 60 20.79 -5.25 2.71
N ALA A 61 21.32 -6.35 2.17
CA ALA A 61 21.41 -6.54 0.73
C ALA A 61 20.02 -6.56 0.05
N LEU A 62 19.02 -7.17 0.68
CA LEU A 62 17.64 -7.16 0.18
C LEU A 62 17.03 -5.75 0.23
N LEU A 63 17.22 -5.03 1.34
CA LEU A 63 16.70 -3.68 1.51
C LEU A 63 17.29 -2.73 0.46
N GLN A 64 18.60 -2.78 0.22
CA GLN A 64 19.24 -1.94 -0.81
C GLN A 64 18.70 -2.24 -2.22
N ARG A 65 18.48 -3.51 -2.55
CA ARG A 65 17.86 -3.89 -3.83
C ARG A 65 16.42 -3.40 -3.94
N ALA A 66 15.65 -3.51 -2.86
CA ALA A 66 14.28 -3.02 -2.82
C ALA A 66 14.26 -1.49 -3.00
N LEU A 67 15.12 -0.75 -2.31
CA LEU A 67 15.26 0.71 -2.44
C LEU A 67 15.65 1.13 -3.86
N ALA A 68 16.56 0.40 -4.51
CA ALA A 68 16.96 0.68 -5.89
C ALA A 68 15.77 0.57 -6.87
N ALA A 69 14.82 -0.33 -6.61
CA ALA A 69 13.61 -0.46 -7.43
C ALA A 69 12.68 0.77 -7.33
N PHE A 70 12.83 1.60 -6.31
CA PHE A 70 12.06 2.84 -6.16
C PHE A 70 12.65 4.02 -6.94
N ALA A 71 13.82 3.89 -7.57
CA ALA A 71 14.55 5.01 -8.18
C ALA A 71 13.72 5.85 -9.17
N SER A 72 12.89 5.21 -10.00
CA SER A 72 12.02 5.90 -10.97
C SER A 72 10.85 6.65 -10.35
N PHE A 73 10.55 6.38 -9.08
CA PHE A 73 9.45 6.99 -8.34
C PHE A 73 9.92 8.17 -7.49
N ILE A 74 11.23 8.43 -7.42
CA ILE A 74 11.77 9.50 -6.59
C ILE A 74 11.84 10.80 -7.37
N ASP A 75 11.24 11.84 -6.81
CA ASP A 75 11.20 13.21 -7.30
C ASP A 75 11.74 14.14 -6.22
N GLY A 76 12.98 14.60 -6.40
CA GLY A 76 13.67 15.43 -5.40
C GLY A 76 13.75 14.75 -4.03
N ASP A 77 13.14 15.37 -3.02
CA ASP A 77 13.07 14.92 -1.63
C ASP A 77 11.85 14.03 -1.33
N ARG A 78 11.04 13.68 -2.35
CA ARG A 78 9.81 12.89 -2.20
C ARG A 78 9.82 11.67 -3.09
N VAL A 79 9.03 10.66 -2.71
CA VAL A 79 8.74 9.47 -3.51
C VAL A 79 7.27 9.49 -3.86
N ARG A 80 6.95 9.43 -5.15
CA ARG A 80 5.59 9.39 -5.69
C ARG A 80 5.08 7.95 -5.73
N VAL A 81 3.89 7.71 -5.17
CA VAL A 81 3.24 6.39 -5.16
C VAL A 81 1.82 6.55 -5.69
N GLU A 82 1.49 5.83 -6.76
CA GLU A 82 0.12 5.77 -7.25
C GLU A 82 -0.68 4.75 -6.45
N ALA A 83 -1.80 5.18 -5.90
CA ALA A 83 -2.70 4.34 -5.10
C ALA A 83 -4.07 4.26 -5.77
N ALA A 84 -4.49 3.04 -6.10
CA ALA A 84 -5.86 2.75 -6.48
C ALA A 84 -6.66 2.44 -5.20
N CYS A 85 -7.61 3.31 -4.85
CA CYS A 85 -8.41 3.24 -3.64
C CYS A 85 -9.90 3.07 -3.96
N TRP A 86 -10.68 2.68 -2.94
CA TRP A 86 -12.13 2.71 -2.98
C TRP A 86 -12.66 3.86 -2.11
N MET A 87 -13.45 4.75 -2.69
CA MET A 87 -14.28 5.69 -1.94
C MET A 87 -15.61 5.02 -1.62
N ILE A 88 -15.85 4.80 -0.32
CA ILE A 88 -17.02 4.06 0.19
C ILE A 88 -17.94 5.01 0.94
N ARG A 89 -19.23 5.01 0.58
CA ARG A 89 -20.29 5.70 1.30
C ARG A 89 -21.40 4.70 1.63
N ALA A 90 -21.89 4.71 2.85
CA ALA A 90 -22.97 3.83 3.32
C ALA A 90 -23.69 4.46 4.52
N ARG A 91 -24.88 3.95 4.87
CA ARG A 91 -25.68 4.37 6.03
C ARG A 91 -26.06 3.17 6.89
N ALA A 92 -26.17 3.41 8.20
CA ALA A 92 -26.62 2.42 9.18
C ALA A 92 -28.14 2.40 9.29
#